data_AF-A0A484BTU0-F1
#
_entry.id   AF-A0A484BTU0-F1
#
_cell.length_a   1.000
_cell.length_b   1.000
_cell.length_c   1.000
_cell.angle_alpha   90.00
_cell.angle_beta   90.00
_cell.angle_gamma   90.00
#
_symmetry.space_group_name_H-M   'P 1'
#
loop_
_entity.id
_entity.type
_entity.pdbx_description
1 polymer ?
#
loop_
_entity_poly.entity_id
_entity_poly.type
_entity_poly.pdbx_seq_one_letter_code
_entity_poly.pdbx_strand_id
1 'polypeptide(L)'
;MRRPRQHNWNSILVSISIVVCFITGACGLFLFPPISVLQLTSSMSVPIDLPNRRVFMDLGFQMNYNLPFDLLSFYNPTIWPNAYERRRRRESYNFTSAANEVVVAESGIHPKDFTAGELYAGIERLLPDYGFHRSCLLRSVCELALHPMADDHGYSQNLFVQIINFVLTPSQHDGFGPNEKQYRYRYERAEKLGFMGGDCQKAYPKCELDLLSIMTKLVI
;
A
#
# COMPACT_ATOMS: atom_id res chain seq x y z
N MET A 1 -13.09 -69.16 -0.95
CA MET A 1 -13.94 -67.95 -1.13
C MET A 1 -13.05 -66.71 -1.21
N ARG A 2 -12.85 -66.10 -2.39
CA ARG A 2 -12.34 -64.72 -2.54
C ARG A 2 -13.01 -64.10 -3.76
N ARG A 3 -13.93 -63.16 -3.55
CA ARG A 3 -14.53 -62.35 -4.62
C ARG A 3 -13.51 -61.27 -5.05
N PRO A 4 -13.25 -61.08 -6.35
CA PRO A 4 -12.45 -59.95 -6.80
C PRO A 4 -13.22 -58.65 -6.60
N ARG A 5 -12.52 -57.63 -6.06
CA ARG A 5 -13.04 -56.27 -5.87
C ARG A 5 -13.38 -55.67 -7.24
N GLN A 6 -14.66 -55.44 -7.48
CA GLN A 6 -15.16 -54.75 -8.66
C GLN A 6 -14.76 -53.26 -8.54
N HIS A 7 -13.69 -52.88 -9.22
CA HIS A 7 -13.17 -51.52 -9.18
C HIS A 7 -14.15 -50.60 -9.91
N ASN A 8 -14.74 -49.68 -9.17
CA ASN A 8 -15.83 -48.84 -9.63
C ASN A 8 -15.27 -47.75 -10.57
N TRP A 9 -15.20 -48.04 -11.87
CA TRP A 9 -14.63 -47.17 -12.91
C TRP A 9 -15.25 -45.76 -12.93
N ASN A 10 -16.55 -45.65 -12.60
CA ASN A 10 -17.24 -44.36 -12.48
C ASN A 10 -16.69 -43.50 -11.34
N SER A 11 -16.23 -44.11 -10.25
CA SER A 11 -15.62 -43.38 -9.12
C SER A 11 -14.24 -42.83 -9.47
N ILE A 12 -13.49 -43.51 -10.35
CA ILE A 12 -12.19 -43.03 -10.85
C ILE A 12 -12.40 -41.90 -11.87
N LEU A 13 -13.38 -42.04 -12.77
CA LEU A 13 -13.70 -41.00 -13.75
C LEU A 13 -14.18 -39.72 -13.07
N VAL A 14 -15.00 -39.83 -12.02
CA VAL A 14 -15.44 -38.67 -11.23
C VAL A 14 -14.27 -38.03 -10.49
N SER A 15 -13.37 -38.80 -9.88
CA SER A 15 -12.20 -38.22 -9.20
C SER A 15 -11.21 -37.57 -10.17
N ILE A 16 -11.01 -38.15 -11.36
CA ILE A 16 -10.20 -37.54 -12.43
C ILE A 16 -10.85 -36.25 -12.93
N SER A 17 -12.16 -36.22 -13.18
CA SER A 17 -12.87 -35.01 -13.61
C SER A 17 -12.79 -33.89 -12.56
N ILE A 18 -12.93 -34.23 -11.28
CA ILE A 18 -12.80 -33.28 -10.17
C ILE A 18 -11.36 -32.74 -10.10
N VAL A 19 -10.35 -33.60 -10.20
CA VAL A 19 -8.93 -33.19 -10.20
C VAL A 19 -8.58 -32.34 -11.42
N VAL A 20 -9.07 -32.67 -12.62
CA VAL A 20 -8.89 -31.85 -13.83
C VAL A 20 -9.53 -30.48 -13.65
N CYS A 21 -10.72 -30.41 -13.05
CA CYS A 21 -11.40 -29.13 -12.77
C CYS A 21 -10.64 -28.26 -11.75
N PHE A 22 -9.96 -28.87 -10.76
CA PHE A 22 -9.09 -28.18 -9.82
C PHE A 22 -7.75 -27.73 -10.43
N ILE A 23 -7.20 -28.47 -11.39
CA ILE A 23 -5.97 -28.09 -12.12
C ILE A 23 -6.26 -27.00 -13.15
N THR A 24 -7.46 -27.01 -13.77
CA THR A 24 -7.99 -25.88 -14.52
C THR A 24 -8.67 -24.87 -13.60
N GLY A 25 -8.06 -24.59 -12.44
CA GLY A 25 -8.35 -23.35 -11.73
C GLY A 25 -8.16 -22.24 -12.75
N ALA A 26 -9.24 -21.48 -13.00
CA ALA A 26 -9.19 -20.34 -13.88
C ALA A 26 -7.98 -19.49 -13.47
N CYS A 27 -6.92 -19.53 -14.29
CA CYS A 27 -5.92 -18.49 -14.25
C CYS A 27 -6.70 -17.22 -14.54
N GLY A 28 -6.96 -16.45 -13.48
CA GLY A 28 -7.63 -15.16 -13.58
C GLY A 28 -6.72 -14.23 -14.36
N LEU A 29 -6.75 -14.34 -15.68
CA LEU A 29 -6.17 -13.37 -16.56
C LEU A 29 -7.04 -12.12 -16.39
N PHE A 30 -6.53 -11.12 -15.68
CA PHE A 30 -7.15 -9.78 -15.57
C PHE A 30 -7.08 -9.00 -16.90
N LEU A 31 -7.07 -9.71 -18.04
CA LEU A 31 -7.14 -9.12 -19.38
C LEU A 31 -8.60 -9.08 -19.81
N PHE A 32 -9.06 -7.88 -20.09
CA PHE A 32 -10.41 -7.63 -20.55
C PHE A 32 -10.43 -7.50 -22.08
N PRO A 33 -11.55 -7.82 -22.74
CA PRO A 33 -11.67 -7.62 -24.18
C PRO A 33 -11.41 -6.14 -24.55
N PRO A 34 -10.93 -5.88 -25.78
CA PRO A 34 -10.64 -4.53 -26.22
C PRO A 34 -11.91 -3.67 -26.11
N ILE A 35 -11.75 -2.41 -25.66
CA ILE A 35 -12.85 -1.44 -25.50
C ILE A 35 -13.80 -1.78 -24.31
N SER A 36 -13.28 -2.42 -23.29
CA SER A 36 -13.98 -2.58 -22.01
C SER A 36 -13.77 -1.35 -21.11
N VAL A 37 -14.85 -0.85 -20.52
CA VAL A 37 -14.85 0.33 -19.64
C VAL A 37 -15.44 -0.04 -18.29
N LEU A 38 -14.67 0.19 -17.22
CA LEU A 38 -15.13 0.14 -15.84
C LEU A 38 -15.63 1.53 -15.43
N GLN A 39 -16.89 1.64 -15.07
CA GLN A 39 -17.49 2.88 -14.59
C GLN A 39 -17.75 2.78 -13.08
N LEU A 40 -17.11 3.66 -12.31
CA LEU A 40 -17.33 3.83 -10.87
C LEU A 40 -18.10 5.14 -10.64
N THR A 41 -19.28 5.05 -10.05
CA THR A 41 -20.11 6.21 -9.69
C THR A 41 -20.26 6.28 -8.17
N SER A 42 -19.87 7.39 -7.59
CA SER A 42 -20.04 7.69 -6.16
C SER A 42 -20.86 8.97 -6.02
N SER A 43 -21.86 8.96 -5.16
CA SER A 43 -22.71 10.13 -4.91
C SER A 43 -22.85 10.38 -3.41
N MET A 44 -22.70 11.63 -3.00
CA MET A 44 -22.93 12.07 -1.63
C MET A 44 -23.97 13.18 -1.62
N SER A 45 -25.06 12.99 -0.89
CA SER A 45 -26.09 14.01 -0.70
C SER A 45 -26.01 14.55 0.72
N VAL A 46 -25.91 15.87 0.84
CA VAL A 46 -25.87 16.56 2.13
C VAL A 46 -27.11 17.45 2.24
N PRO A 47 -28.01 17.20 3.20
CA PRO A 47 -29.13 18.10 3.46
C PRO A 47 -28.62 19.39 4.11
N ILE A 48 -29.04 20.54 3.57
CA ILE A 48 -28.77 21.85 4.14
C ILE A 48 -30.08 22.41 4.66
N ASP A 49 -30.19 22.50 5.98
CA ASP A 49 -31.36 23.05 6.66
C ASP A 49 -31.29 24.58 6.70
N LEU A 50 -32.15 25.23 5.93
CA LEU A 50 -32.40 26.68 6.00
C LEU A 50 -33.70 26.95 6.75
N PRO A 51 -33.85 28.10 7.42
CA PRO A 51 -34.97 28.38 8.33
C PRO A 51 -36.37 28.29 7.68
N ASN A 52 -36.50 28.52 6.36
CA ASN A 52 -37.79 28.48 5.66
C ASN A 52 -37.82 27.53 4.45
N ARG A 53 -36.73 26.80 4.14
CA ARG A 53 -36.65 25.89 2.98
C ARG A 53 -35.66 24.76 3.26
N ARG A 54 -35.93 23.57 2.75
CA ARG A 54 -34.98 22.46 2.74
C ARG A 54 -34.31 22.40 1.38
N VAL A 55 -32.99 22.46 1.36
CA VAL A 55 -32.18 22.36 0.14
C VAL A 55 -31.30 21.13 0.29
N PHE A 56 -31.25 20.30 -0.76
CA PHE A 56 -30.33 19.16 -0.81
C PHE A 56 -29.19 19.51 -1.76
N MET A 57 -27.96 19.27 -1.32
CA MET A 57 -26.77 19.39 -2.15
C MET A 57 -26.27 17.99 -2.48
N ASP A 58 -26.31 17.64 -3.77
CA ASP A 58 -25.87 16.35 -4.27
C ASP A 58 -24.54 16.50 -5.02
N LEU A 59 -23.53 15.76 -4.59
CA LEU A 59 -22.22 15.66 -5.21
C LEU A 59 -22.12 14.30 -5.89
N GLY A 60 -22.13 14.29 -7.23
CA GLY A 60 -21.92 13.10 -8.04
C GLY A 60 -20.51 13.06 -8.62
N PHE A 61 -19.79 11.96 -8.38
CA PHE A 61 -18.51 11.65 -8.99
C PHE A 61 -18.68 10.45 -9.92
N GLN A 62 -18.33 10.61 -11.19
CA GLN A 62 -18.27 9.51 -12.15
C GLN A 62 -16.84 9.38 -12.64
N MET A 63 -16.30 8.17 -12.51
CA MET A 63 -14.96 7.81 -12.98
C MET A 63 -15.08 6.68 -13.99
N ASN A 64 -14.61 6.91 -15.21
CA ASN A 64 -14.58 5.90 -16.28
C ASN A 64 -13.13 5.49 -16.51
N TYR A 65 -12.85 4.19 -16.38
CA TYR A 65 -11.53 3.61 -16.56
C TYR A 65 -11.56 2.61 -17.72
N ASN A 66 -10.69 2.80 -18.70
CA ASN A 66 -10.46 1.77 -19.72
C ASN A 66 -9.74 0.60 -19.07
N LEU A 67 -10.33 -0.59 -19.15
CA LEU A 67 -9.72 -1.79 -18.60
C LEU A 67 -8.53 -2.22 -19.48
N PRO A 68 -7.45 -2.74 -18.87
CA PRO A 68 -6.26 -3.14 -19.61
C PRO A 68 -6.56 -4.37 -20.47
N PHE A 69 -6.34 -4.23 -21.77
CA PHE A 69 -6.38 -5.34 -22.74
C PHE A 69 -5.00 -5.96 -22.97
N ASP A 70 -3.93 -5.24 -22.61
CA ASP A 70 -2.53 -5.64 -22.75
C ASP A 70 -1.79 -5.65 -21.41
N LEU A 71 -0.81 -6.55 -21.28
CA LEU A 71 0.05 -6.63 -20.09
C LEU A 71 0.83 -5.34 -19.82
N LEU A 72 1.23 -4.63 -20.87
CA LEU A 72 1.96 -3.35 -20.74
C LEU A 72 1.09 -2.24 -20.12
N SER A 73 -0.23 -2.33 -20.25
CA SER A 73 -1.16 -1.33 -19.70
C SER A 73 -1.21 -1.35 -18.16
N PHE A 74 -0.84 -2.47 -17.52
CA PHE A 74 -0.72 -2.54 -16.05
C PHE A 74 0.42 -1.68 -15.49
N TYR A 75 1.50 -1.52 -16.27
CA TYR A 75 2.71 -0.84 -15.84
C TYR A 75 2.72 0.65 -16.21
N ASN A 76 1.83 1.07 -17.13
CA ASN A 76 1.69 2.46 -17.54
C ASN A 76 0.24 2.96 -17.47
N PRO A 77 -0.32 3.11 -16.25
CA PRO A 77 -1.67 3.65 -16.10
C PRO A 77 -1.72 5.10 -16.60
N THR A 78 -2.59 5.37 -17.57
CA THR A 78 -2.76 6.67 -18.24
C THR A 78 -3.54 7.70 -17.41
N ILE A 79 -3.62 7.54 -16.09
CA ILE A 79 -4.49 8.34 -15.21
C ILE A 79 -4.20 9.85 -15.36
N TRP A 80 -2.96 10.23 -15.68
CA TRP A 80 -2.59 11.62 -15.98
C TRP A 80 -1.49 11.72 -17.05
N PRO A 81 -1.79 11.72 -18.36
CA PRO A 81 -0.76 11.75 -19.41
C PRO A 81 0.18 12.97 -19.27
N ASN A 82 -0.33 14.09 -18.74
CA ASN A 82 0.39 15.37 -18.69
C ASN A 82 0.90 15.77 -17.29
N ALA A 83 0.46 15.10 -16.20
CA ALA A 83 0.92 15.47 -14.86
C ALA A 83 2.34 14.96 -14.59
N TYR A 84 2.65 13.77 -15.11
CA TYR A 84 3.97 13.15 -14.97
C TYR A 84 5.04 13.88 -15.79
N GLU A 85 4.72 14.36 -16.99
CA GLU A 85 5.65 15.20 -17.77
C GLU A 85 6.02 16.50 -17.03
N ARG A 86 5.07 17.12 -16.33
CA ARG A 86 5.34 18.30 -15.50
C ARG A 86 6.22 17.98 -14.29
N ARG A 87 6.07 16.80 -13.68
CA ARG A 87 6.95 16.34 -12.57
C ARG A 87 8.36 16.03 -13.07
N ARG A 88 8.50 15.33 -14.20
CA ARG A 88 9.80 15.04 -14.85
C ARG A 88 10.58 16.31 -15.18
N ARG A 89 9.88 17.37 -15.61
CA ARG A 89 10.48 18.70 -15.86
C ARG A 89 10.95 19.39 -14.56
N ARG A 90 10.34 19.10 -13.42
CA ARG A 90 10.78 19.59 -12.09
C ARG A 90 11.92 18.76 -11.51
N GLU A 91 11.98 17.46 -11.79
CA GLU A 91 13.06 16.56 -11.36
C GLU A 91 14.33 16.68 -12.21
N SER A 92 14.26 17.29 -13.40
CA SER A 92 15.43 17.59 -14.26
C SER A 92 16.39 18.65 -13.70
N TYR A 93 16.31 18.96 -12.41
CA TYR A 93 17.27 19.77 -11.67
C TYR A 93 17.86 18.95 -10.52
N ASN A 94 18.50 17.81 -10.85
CA ASN A 94 19.69 17.25 -10.17
C ASN A 94 20.21 16.02 -10.95
N PHE A 95 21.31 16.22 -11.67
CA PHE A 95 21.96 15.35 -12.65
C PHE A 95 22.79 14.21 -12.00
N THR A 96 22.18 13.31 -11.22
CA THR A 96 22.90 12.12 -10.69
C THR A 96 22.11 10.81 -10.73
N SER A 97 20.85 10.81 -11.15
CA SER A 97 19.97 9.63 -11.16
C SER A 97 19.99 8.80 -12.45
N ALA A 98 20.45 9.36 -13.58
CA ALA A 98 20.47 8.65 -14.87
C ALA A 98 21.45 7.45 -14.90
N ALA A 99 22.48 7.45 -14.04
CA ALA A 99 23.39 6.31 -13.90
C ALA A 99 22.77 5.14 -13.11
N ASN A 100 21.77 5.39 -12.27
CA ASN A 100 21.07 4.34 -11.53
C ASN A 100 19.96 3.67 -12.35
N GLU A 101 19.47 4.31 -13.40
CA GLU A 101 18.36 3.80 -14.24
C GLU A 101 18.77 2.54 -15.03
N VAL A 102 20.06 2.40 -15.35
CA VAL A 102 20.60 1.21 -16.05
C VAL A 102 20.75 0.00 -15.12
N VAL A 103 20.98 0.22 -13.82
CA VAL A 103 21.14 -0.87 -12.82
C VAL A 103 19.79 -1.43 -12.36
N VAL A 104 18.72 -0.63 -12.41
CA VAL A 104 17.36 -1.01 -11.98
C VAL A 104 16.68 -2.02 -12.93
N ALA A 105 17.12 -2.08 -14.20
CA ALA A 105 16.54 -2.96 -15.21
C ALA A 105 16.82 -4.46 -14.97
N GLU A 106 17.78 -4.82 -14.10
CA GLU A 106 18.16 -6.21 -13.82
C GLU A 106 17.44 -6.81 -12.60
N SER A 107 16.78 -5.98 -11.77
CA SER A 107 16.15 -6.39 -10.50
C SER A 107 14.64 -6.63 -10.56
N GLY A 108 13.98 -6.47 -11.72
CA GLY A 108 12.52 -6.60 -11.82
C GLY A 108 11.73 -5.50 -11.10
N ILE A 109 12.40 -4.40 -10.74
CA ILE A 109 11.81 -3.23 -10.07
C ILE A 109 11.35 -2.28 -11.17
N HIS A 110 10.07 -1.92 -11.18
CA HIS A 110 9.55 -1.01 -12.19
C HIS A 110 10.10 0.40 -11.90
N PRO A 111 10.46 1.21 -12.92
CA PRO A 111 11.04 2.55 -12.74
C PRO A 111 10.12 3.57 -12.00
N LYS A 112 8.92 3.16 -11.62
CA LYS A 112 7.95 3.95 -10.83
C LYS A 112 7.68 3.36 -9.44
N ASP A 113 8.29 2.24 -9.10
CA ASP A 113 8.22 1.68 -7.76
C ASP A 113 9.12 2.52 -6.87
N PHE A 114 8.54 3.05 -5.78
CA PHE A 114 9.32 3.75 -4.78
C PHE A 114 9.94 2.74 -3.82
N THR A 115 11.18 2.99 -3.42
CA THR A 115 11.77 2.26 -2.29
C THR A 115 11.15 2.73 -0.98
N ALA A 116 11.24 1.91 0.06
CA ALA A 116 10.85 2.32 1.41
C ALA A 116 11.63 3.55 1.89
N GLY A 117 12.91 3.68 1.49
CA GLY A 117 13.71 4.87 1.79
C GLY A 117 13.17 6.12 1.13
N GLU A 118 12.79 6.06 -0.15
CA GLU A 118 12.16 7.17 -0.87
C GLU A 118 10.81 7.56 -0.27
N LEU A 119 9.98 6.57 0.11
CA LEU A 119 8.71 6.81 0.80
C LEU A 119 8.92 7.57 2.11
N TYR A 120 9.79 7.06 2.98
CA TYR A 120 10.06 7.68 4.28
C TYR A 120 10.69 9.06 4.12
N ALA A 121 11.61 9.24 3.18
CA ALA A 121 12.16 10.55 2.86
C ALA A 121 11.08 11.53 2.36
N GLY A 122 10.09 11.04 1.61
CA GLY A 122 8.91 11.80 1.21
C GLY A 122 8.09 12.26 2.41
N ILE A 123 7.77 11.35 3.33
CA ILE A 123 7.01 11.66 4.54
C ILE A 123 7.78 12.64 5.42
N GLU A 124 9.08 12.43 5.64
CA GLU A 124 9.93 13.36 6.40
C GLU A 124 9.96 14.78 5.82
N ARG A 125 9.81 14.94 4.51
CA ARG A 125 9.73 16.25 3.86
C ARG A 125 8.38 16.92 4.05
N LEU A 126 7.30 16.14 4.17
CA LEU A 126 5.94 16.65 4.40
C LEU A 126 5.70 17.03 5.86
N LEU A 127 6.32 16.34 6.82
CA LEU A 127 6.11 16.59 8.25
C LEU A 127 6.27 18.06 8.69
N PRO A 128 7.32 18.80 8.25
CA PRO A 128 7.48 20.21 8.58
C PRO A 128 6.33 21.10 8.11
N ASP A 129 5.70 20.78 6.97
CA ASP A 129 4.59 21.57 6.43
C ASP A 129 3.34 21.48 7.33
N TYR A 130 3.22 20.40 8.08
CA TYR A 130 2.17 20.17 9.08
C TYR A 130 2.60 20.58 10.50
N GLY A 131 3.78 21.19 10.66
CA GLY A 131 4.30 21.64 11.97
C GLY A 131 5.00 20.56 12.79
N PHE A 132 5.31 19.39 12.21
CA PHE A 132 6.02 18.30 12.88
C PHE A 132 7.50 18.28 12.52
N HIS A 133 8.36 17.91 13.47
CA HIS A 133 9.77 17.69 13.18
C HIS A 133 9.97 16.39 12.40
N ARG A 134 10.97 16.32 11.51
CA ARG A 134 11.25 15.12 10.69
C ARG A 134 11.46 13.84 11.50
N SER A 135 12.03 14.00 12.71
CA SER A 135 12.26 12.88 13.64
C SER A 135 10.97 12.28 14.20
N CYS A 136 9.81 12.90 13.99
CA CYS A 136 8.53 12.35 14.42
C CYS A 136 8.21 11.02 13.72
N LEU A 137 8.64 10.82 12.47
CA LEU A 137 8.44 9.55 11.78
C LEU A 137 9.21 8.40 12.48
N LEU A 138 10.46 8.64 12.87
CA LEU A 138 11.27 7.69 13.63
C LEU A 138 10.69 7.41 15.02
N ARG A 139 10.10 8.43 15.65
CA ARG A 139 9.36 8.26 16.90
C ARG A 139 8.16 7.35 16.68
N SER A 140 7.34 7.57 15.67
CA SER A 140 6.17 6.72 15.38
C SER A 140 6.54 5.26 15.12
N VAL A 141 7.66 4.98 14.45
CA VAL A 141 8.18 3.61 14.27
C VAL A 141 8.57 2.99 15.61
N CYS A 142 9.22 3.74 16.49
CA CYS A 142 9.59 3.28 17.83
C CYS A 142 8.36 3.02 18.71
N GLU A 143 7.42 3.96 18.76
CA GLU A 143 6.18 3.87 19.56
C GLU A 143 5.29 2.73 19.07
N LEU A 144 5.21 2.52 17.76
CA LEU A 144 4.47 1.39 17.19
C LEU A 144 5.08 0.04 17.54
N ALA A 145 6.41 -0.06 17.55
CA ALA A 145 7.10 -1.29 17.96
C ALA A 145 6.95 -1.57 19.46
N LEU A 146 6.83 -0.52 20.28
CA LEU A 146 6.55 -0.61 21.72
C LEU A 146 5.09 -1.00 22.00
N HIS A 147 4.16 -0.43 21.23
CA HIS A 147 2.72 -0.60 21.34
C HIS A 147 2.10 -0.87 19.96
N PRO A 148 2.09 -2.14 19.51
CA PRO A 148 1.49 -2.52 18.23
C PRO A 148 0.01 -2.12 18.18
N MET A 149 -0.47 -1.65 17.03
CA MET A 149 -1.86 -1.14 16.88
C MET A 149 -2.95 -2.23 16.89
N ALA A 150 -2.66 -3.44 17.37
CA ALA A 150 -3.60 -4.55 17.40
C ALA A 150 -3.42 -5.40 18.66
N ASP A 151 -4.46 -5.47 19.49
CA ASP A 151 -4.89 -6.74 20.13
C ASP A 151 -6.18 -6.63 20.98
N ASP A 152 -6.77 -5.45 21.17
CA ASP A 152 -8.07 -5.33 21.84
C ASP A 152 -9.22 -5.11 20.83
N HIS A 153 -10.11 -6.10 20.75
CA HIS A 153 -11.46 -6.04 20.17
C HIS A 153 -11.59 -5.78 18.65
N GLY A 154 -11.25 -6.77 17.80
CA GLY A 154 -11.78 -6.86 16.43
C GLY A 154 -11.19 -5.91 15.36
N TYR A 155 -10.34 -4.96 15.75
CA TYR A 155 -9.66 -4.01 14.85
C TYR A 155 -8.54 -4.63 13.98
N SER A 156 -8.14 -5.88 14.23
CA SER A 156 -7.16 -6.63 13.42
C SER A 156 -7.61 -6.85 11.96
N GLN A 157 -8.89 -6.64 11.66
CA GLN A 157 -9.47 -6.75 10.31
C GLN A 157 -9.42 -5.44 9.51
N ASN A 158 -9.05 -4.32 10.13
CA ASN A 158 -9.00 -3.03 9.42
C ASN A 158 -7.76 -2.95 8.54
N LEU A 159 -7.99 -2.89 7.22
CA LEU A 159 -6.94 -2.74 6.21
C LEU A 159 -5.98 -1.59 6.52
N PHE A 160 -6.50 -0.47 7.05
CA PHE A 160 -5.68 0.70 7.37
C PHE A 160 -4.67 0.42 8.49
N VAL A 161 -5.08 -0.31 9.52
CA VAL A 161 -4.21 -0.72 10.64
C VAL A 161 -3.13 -1.69 10.14
N GLN A 162 -3.51 -2.63 9.28
CA GLN A 162 -2.56 -3.56 8.66
C GLN A 162 -1.53 -2.83 7.80
N ILE A 163 -1.96 -1.85 7.00
CA ILE A 163 -1.07 -1.03 6.18
C ILE A 163 -0.10 -0.24 7.08
N ILE A 164 -0.59 0.44 8.12
CA ILE A 164 0.29 1.21 9.01
C ILE A 164 1.28 0.30 9.73
N ASN A 165 0.82 -0.83 10.27
CA ASN A 165 1.68 -1.83 10.89
C ASN A 165 2.77 -2.32 9.93
N PHE A 166 2.40 -2.69 8.71
CA PHE A 166 3.36 -3.13 7.70
C PHE A 166 4.33 -2.02 7.30
N VAL A 167 3.82 -0.84 6.93
CA VAL A 167 4.63 0.28 6.44
C VAL A 167 5.58 0.82 7.50
N LEU A 168 5.20 0.84 8.79
CA LEU A 168 6.03 1.37 9.87
C LEU A 168 6.82 0.28 10.63
N THR A 169 6.86 -0.95 10.12
CA THR A 169 7.70 -2.05 10.66
C THR A 169 8.82 -2.39 9.68
N PRO A 170 9.93 -1.62 9.67
CA PRO A 170 10.99 -1.74 8.67
C PRO A 170 11.73 -3.08 8.66
N SER A 171 11.70 -3.85 9.75
CA SER A 171 12.24 -5.22 9.77
C SER A 171 11.38 -6.24 9.03
N GLN A 172 10.07 -5.97 8.86
CA GLN A 172 9.12 -6.91 8.26
C GLN A 172 9.06 -6.78 6.73
N HIS A 173 9.33 -5.60 6.18
CA HIS A 173 9.34 -5.38 4.73
C HIS A 173 10.78 -5.22 4.22
N ASP A 174 11.12 -5.93 3.14
CA ASP A 174 12.41 -5.75 2.45
C ASP A 174 12.32 -4.66 1.37
N GLY A 175 11.61 -3.56 1.70
CA GLY A 175 11.28 -2.50 0.74
C GLY A 175 12.42 -1.52 0.45
N PHE A 176 13.55 -1.61 1.16
CA PHE A 176 14.66 -0.68 1.01
C PHE A 176 15.57 -1.03 -0.17
N GLY A 177 15.99 -0.02 -0.91
CA GLY A 177 16.93 -0.21 -2.02
C GLY A 177 18.33 -0.62 -1.54
N PRO A 178 19.14 -1.27 -2.40
CA PRO A 178 20.51 -1.69 -2.07
C PRO A 178 21.44 -0.52 -1.70
N ASN A 179 21.12 0.67 -2.19
CA ASN A 179 21.88 1.92 -1.95
C ASN A 179 21.43 2.64 -0.66
N GLU A 180 20.37 2.19 0.01
CA GLU A 180 19.74 2.88 1.14
C GLU A 180 20.08 2.26 2.51
N LYS A 181 21.18 1.50 2.60
CA LYS A 181 21.56 0.75 3.81
C LYS A 181 21.64 1.61 5.07
N GLN A 182 22.12 2.85 4.95
CA GLN A 182 22.19 3.77 6.08
C GLN A 182 20.81 4.24 6.53
N TYR A 183 19.88 4.44 5.59
CA TYR A 183 18.49 4.80 5.88
C TYR A 183 17.80 3.62 6.59
N ARG A 184 17.90 2.42 6.01
CA ARG A 184 17.39 1.18 6.61
C ARG A 184 17.88 0.99 8.05
N TYR A 185 19.19 1.11 8.29
CA TYR A 185 19.78 0.97 9.62
C TYR A 185 19.18 1.96 10.65
N ARG A 186 18.90 3.21 10.26
CA ARG A 186 18.30 4.20 11.18
C ARG A 186 16.89 3.81 11.61
N TYR A 187 16.09 3.33 10.67
CA TYR A 187 14.69 2.93 10.91
C TYR A 187 14.59 1.61 11.68
N GLU A 188 15.35 0.59 11.31
CA GLU A 188 15.44 -0.67 12.06
C GLU A 188 15.97 -0.46 13.48
N ARG A 189 16.88 0.49 13.69
CA ARG A 189 17.36 0.84 15.04
C ARG A 189 16.26 1.47 15.88
N ALA A 190 15.41 2.31 15.29
CA ALA A 190 14.28 2.91 15.98
C ALA A 190 13.24 1.85 16.39
N GLU A 191 12.95 0.91 15.50
CA GLU A 191 12.08 -0.23 15.77
C GLU A 191 12.63 -1.11 16.90
N LYS A 192 13.92 -1.49 16.82
CA LYS A 192 14.58 -2.29 17.88
C LYS A 192 14.54 -1.60 19.24
N LEU A 193 14.65 -0.27 19.27
CA LEU A 193 14.57 0.49 20.52
C LEU A 193 13.17 0.36 21.15
N GLY A 194 12.11 0.44 20.36
CA GLY A 194 10.74 0.22 20.82
C GLY A 194 10.51 -1.22 21.29
N PHE A 195 10.99 -2.19 20.51
CA PHE A 195 10.88 -3.62 20.86
C PHE A 195 11.59 -3.98 22.18
N MET A 196 12.69 -3.31 22.49
CA MET A 196 13.42 -3.49 23.75
C MET A 196 12.77 -2.78 24.95
N GLY A 197 11.61 -2.12 24.77
CA GLY A 197 10.94 -1.39 25.85
C GLY A 197 11.61 -0.06 26.19
N GLY A 198 12.36 0.54 25.27
CA GLY A 198 13.05 1.81 25.49
C GLY A 198 12.11 3.03 25.47
N ASP A 199 12.51 4.11 26.13
CA ASP A 199 11.75 5.38 26.11
C ASP A 199 11.87 6.10 24.75
N CYS A 200 10.93 5.86 23.83
CA CYS A 200 10.90 6.48 22.50
C CYS A 200 10.84 8.02 22.56
N GLN A 201 10.14 8.59 23.55
CA GLN A 201 10.08 10.05 23.75
C GLN A 201 11.44 10.65 24.12
N LYS A 202 12.25 9.96 24.93
CA LYS A 202 13.60 10.43 25.30
C LYS A 202 14.59 10.29 24.15
N ALA A 203 14.43 9.28 23.31
CA ALA A 203 15.28 9.07 22.14
C ALA A 203 15.02 10.12 21.04
N TYR A 204 13.78 10.61 20.93
CA TYR A 204 13.38 11.59 19.92
C TYR A 204 12.73 12.84 20.54
N PRO A 205 13.48 13.65 21.32
CA PRO A 205 12.93 14.77 22.09
C PRO A 205 12.43 15.94 21.22
N LYS A 206 12.88 16.02 19.96
CA LYS A 206 12.46 17.05 19.01
C LYS A 206 11.04 16.88 18.51
N CYS A 207 10.41 15.73 18.80
CA CYS A 207 9.04 15.47 18.44
C CYS A 207 8.17 15.57 19.69
N GLU A 208 7.45 16.68 19.85
CA GLU A 208 6.60 16.92 21.03
C GLU A 208 5.28 16.14 20.94
N LEU A 209 4.68 16.10 19.74
CA LEU A 209 3.41 15.43 19.45
C LEU A 209 3.66 14.09 18.73
N ASP A 210 3.07 13.01 19.24
CA ASP A 210 3.12 11.72 18.57
C ASP A 210 2.11 11.68 17.41
N LEU A 211 2.63 11.46 16.20
CA LEU A 211 1.83 11.37 14.98
C LEU A 211 0.91 10.15 15.00
N LEU A 212 1.36 9.05 15.60
CA LEU A 212 0.57 7.81 15.68
C LEU A 212 -0.68 8.03 16.56
N SER A 213 -0.52 8.72 17.70
CA SER A 213 -1.63 9.12 18.59
C SER A 213 -2.67 10.02 17.92
N ILE A 214 -2.27 10.90 16.99
CA ILE A 214 -3.22 11.74 16.25
C ILE A 214 -4.02 10.88 15.27
N MET A 215 -3.33 9.99 14.55
CA MET A 215 -3.97 9.11 13.57
C MET A 215 -4.94 8.14 14.23
N THR A 216 -4.62 7.60 15.41
CA THR A 216 -5.53 6.73 16.15
C THR A 216 -6.76 7.47 16.68
N LYS A 217 -6.62 8.71 17.16
CA LYS A 217 -7.75 9.53 17.61
C LYS A 217 -8.75 9.89 16.53
N LEU A 218 -8.35 9.88 15.26
CA LEU A 218 -9.25 10.18 14.13
C LEU A 218 -10.02 8.94 13.63
N VAL A 219 -9.58 7.74 14.01
CA VAL A 219 -10.23 6.47 13.67
C VAL A 219 -11.21 6.02 14.77
N ILE A 220 -11.21 6.70 15.92
CA ILE A 220 -12.10 6.51 17.08
C ILE A 220 -13.27 7.51 17.02
#